data_AF-B4CUF3-F1
#
_entry.id   AF-B4CUF3-F1
#
_cell.length_a   1.000
_cell.length_b   1.000
_cell.length_c   1.000
_cell.angle_alpha   90.00
_cell.angle_beta   90.00
_cell.angle_gamma   90.00
#
_symmetry.space_group_name_H-M   'P 1'
#
loop_
_entity.id
_entity.type
_entity.pdbx_description
1 polymer ?
#
loop_
_entity_poly.entity_id
_entity_poly.type
_entity_poly.pdbx_seq_one_letter_code
_entity_poly.pdbx_strand_id
1 'polypeptide(L)'
;MLLYQSRVHTLKLTPFPRDASALSWASSLIRSIYIFFVASRMTSSFLLPADYRRIKVVHYFDELVATPFTDGMNALCWPRALDGDFGEVVRRLEVENGEGIVTLEEERLRSLEVSAAGRMAVGQMLADLQRLRDLDREPVLNCIYGYPRDEEPGPVATDVFSFHADSAPVEADTWLCTYYGPPSEGLRNEEALRRVDIPETRAELLRLFGGEEDEAFAEWLSEHCYDLHYAPLPNARPFSFGHGNLWRIAVDWPGSAVPPCVHRAPAHSPDEPPRLLLIS
;
A
#
# COMPACT_ATOMS: atom_id res chain seq x y z
N MET A 1 -28.39 -3.97 -52.55
CA MET A 1 -27.70 -4.84 -53.52
C MET A 1 -27.13 -6.02 -52.75
N LEU A 2 -27.79 -7.19 -52.92
CA LEU A 2 -27.44 -8.58 -52.54
C LEU A 2 -26.97 -8.86 -51.08
N LEU A 3 -27.82 -9.46 -50.21
CA LEU A 3 -28.11 -10.92 -50.03
C LEU A 3 -27.01 -11.61 -49.19
N TYR A 4 -27.22 -12.40 -48.14
CA TYR A 4 -28.08 -13.59 -48.02
C TYR A 4 -28.10 -14.13 -46.55
N GLN A 5 -29.15 -14.90 -46.22
CA GLN A 5 -29.53 -15.48 -44.91
C GLN A 5 -28.63 -16.64 -44.43
N SER A 6 -28.58 -16.98 -43.12
CA SER A 6 -29.33 -18.07 -42.43
C SER A 6 -28.36 -18.74 -41.40
N ARG A 7 -28.70 -19.35 -40.25
CA ARG A 7 -29.84 -20.18 -39.82
C ARG A 7 -30.06 -20.10 -38.30
N VAL A 8 -31.33 -20.29 -37.92
CA VAL A 8 -31.83 -20.58 -36.58
C VAL A 8 -31.81 -22.10 -36.36
N HIS A 9 -31.56 -22.56 -35.14
CA HIS A 9 -32.07 -23.84 -34.64
C HIS A 9 -32.95 -23.56 -33.42
N THR A 10 -34.24 -23.82 -33.61
CA THR A 10 -35.30 -23.78 -32.61
C THR A 10 -35.50 -25.19 -32.06
N LEU A 11 -35.41 -25.37 -30.75
CA LEU A 11 -36.02 -26.52 -30.08
C LEU A 11 -37.26 -26.02 -29.33
N LYS A 12 -38.42 -26.47 -29.81
CA LYS A 12 -39.74 -26.31 -29.18
C LYS A 12 -39.86 -27.34 -28.06
N LEU A 13 -40.34 -26.91 -26.89
CA LEU A 13 -41.12 -27.79 -26.00
C LEU A 13 -42.36 -27.04 -25.50
N THR A 14 -43.47 -27.77 -25.58
CA THR A 14 -44.87 -27.40 -25.33
C THR A 14 -45.23 -27.34 -23.83
N PRO A 15 -46.41 -26.78 -23.47
CA PRO A 15 -46.68 -26.18 -22.16
C PRO A 15 -47.42 -27.13 -21.20
N PHE A 16 -47.35 -26.89 -19.89
CA PHE A 16 -48.29 -27.41 -18.88
C PHE A 16 -48.17 -26.61 -17.55
N PRO A 17 -49.18 -26.65 -16.66
CA PRO A 17 -50.15 -25.57 -16.47
C PRO A 17 -49.96 -24.77 -15.18
N ARG A 18 -50.71 -23.67 -15.08
CA ARG A 18 -50.94 -22.95 -13.81
C ARG A 18 -51.79 -23.83 -12.91
N ASP A 19 -51.30 -24.10 -11.70
CA ASP A 19 -52.17 -24.27 -10.53
C ASP A 19 -51.47 -23.74 -9.28
N ALA A 20 -52.22 -22.93 -8.55
CA ALA A 20 -51.89 -22.46 -7.23
C ALA A 20 -52.32 -23.50 -6.18
N SER A 21 -51.69 -23.45 -5.01
CA SER A 21 -52.04 -24.13 -3.75
C SER A 21 -51.52 -25.57 -3.55
N ALA A 22 -50.42 -25.65 -2.79
CA ALA A 22 -50.12 -26.69 -1.78
C ALA A 22 -48.78 -26.30 -1.12
N LEU A 23 -48.79 -25.39 -0.16
CA LEU A 23 -48.71 -25.69 1.29
C LEU A 23 -47.52 -26.56 1.70
N SER A 24 -46.61 -25.89 2.42
CA SER A 24 -45.72 -26.35 3.48
C SER A 24 -45.09 -27.72 3.32
N TRP A 25 -43.76 -27.80 3.16
CA TRP A 25 -42.84 -28.76 3.79
C TRP A 25 -41.43 -28.51 3.21
N ALA A 26 -40.81 -27.36 3.50
CA ALA A 26 -39.39 -27.13 3.17
C ALA A 26 -38.73 -25.98 3.97
N SER A 27 -39.18 -25.70 5.19
CA SER A 27 -38.67 -24.59 6.01
C SER A 27 -37.77 -25.00 7.18
N SER A 28 -37.21 -26.22 7.18
CA SER A 28 -36.42 -26.71 8.32
C SER A 28 -35.10 -27.41 8.00
N LEU A 29 -34.54 -27.30 6.79
CA LEU A 29 -33.24 -27.92 6.47
C LEU A 29 -32.24 -27.08 5.66
N ILE A 30 -32.48 -25.77 5.48
CA ILE A 30 -31.49 -24.85 4.86
C ILE A 30 -30.98 -23.78 5.88
N ARG A 31 -31.43 -23.84 7.14
CA ARG A 31 -30.93 -22.98 8.23
C ARG A 31 -29.70 -23.52 8.98
N SER A 32 -29.14 -24.66 8.60
CA SER A 32 -27.95 -25.26 9.26
C SER A 32 -26.64 -25.18 8.46
N ILE A 33 -26.59 -24.45 7.34
CA ILE A 33 -25.32 -24.21 6.61
C ILE A 33 -24.97 -22.70 6.54
N TYR A 34 -25.82 -21.82 7.06
CA TYR A 34 -25.62 -20.36 7.07
C TYR A 34 -25.34 -19.78 8.47
N ILE A 35 -24.80 -20.60 9.38
CA ILE A 35 -24.26 -20.16 10.68
C ILE A 35 -23.00 -20.99 10.91
N PHE A 36 -21.92 -20.66 10.20
CA PHE A 36 -20.52 -20.91 10.57
C PHE A 36 -19.62 -20.41 9.42
N PHE A 37 -19.74 -19.12 9.09
CA PHE A 37 -18.64 -18.37 8.51
C PHE A 37 -18.46 -17.11 9.35
N VAL A 38 -18.08 -17.32 10.62
CA VAL A 38 -17.26 -16.32 11.30
C VAL A 38 -16.02 -16.23 10.42
N ALA A 39 -15.83 -15.06 9.81
CA ALA A 39 -14.63 -14.77 9.04
C ALA A 39 -13.43 -15.18 9.88
N SER A 40 -12.79 -16.28 9.48
CA SER A 40 -11.46 -16.60 9.94
C SER A 40 -10.60 -15.48 9.36
N ARG A 41 -10.39 -14.41 10.15
CA ARG A 41 -9.34 -13.44 9.88
C ARG A 41 -8.07 -14.28 9.85
N MET A 42 -7.60 -14.64 8.67
CA MET A 42 -6.19 -14.96 8.47
C MET A 42 -5.45 -13.65 8.75
N THR A 43 -5.23 -13.36 10.04
CA THR A 43 -4.15 -12.49 10.46
C THR A 43 -2.89 -13.17 9.97
N SER A 44 -2.41 -12.79 8.79
CA SER A 44 -1.02 -13.04 8.43
C SER A 44 -0.23 -12.53 9.63
N SER A 45 0.43 -13.44 10.37
CA SER A 45 1.25 -13.04 11.49
C SER A 45 2.30 -12.09 10.96
N PHE A 46 2.26 -10.84 11.40
CA PHE A 46 3.30 -9.88 11.11
C PHE A 46 4.62 -10.46 11.61
N LEU A 47 5.50 -10.82 10.68
CA LEU A 47 6.78 -11.44 10.96
C LEU A 47 7.85 -10.61 10.27
N LEU A 48 8.64 -9.94 11.09
CA LEU A 48 9.83 -9.26 10.62
C LEU A 48 10.97 -10.26 10.40
N PRO A 49 11.86 -10.00 9.42
CA PRO A 49 13.07 -10.79 9.25
C PRO A 49 13.97 -10.66 10.48
N ALA A 50 14.05 -11.72 11.29
CA ALA A 50 14.79 -11.71 12.57
C ALA A 50 16.30 -11.49 12.40
N ASP A 51 16.85 -11.78 11.23
CA ASP A 51 18.26 -11.62 10.87
C ASP A 51 18.58 -10.27 10.20
N TYR A 52 17.58 -9.41 9.98
CA TYR A 52 17.79 -8.13 9.31
C TYR A 52 18.09 -7.01 10.30
N ARG A 53 19.37 -6.70 10.43
CA ARG A 53 19.90 -5.75 11.43
C ARG A 53 19.49 -4.30 11.22
N ARG A 54 18.94 -3.96 10.05
CA ARG A 54 18.56 -2.57 9.73
C ARG A 54 17.21 -2.15 10.31
N ILE A 55 16.43 -3.11 10.81
CA ILE A 55 15.17 -2.86 11.51
C ILE A 55 15.40 -2.93 13.02
N LYS A 56 14.87 -1.93 13.74
CA LYS A 56 14.68 -2.03 15.19
C LYS A 56 13.21 -1.91 15.54
N VAL A 57 12.77 -2.82 16.41
CA VAL A 57 11.47 -2.76 17.04
C VAL A 57 11.58 -1.93 18.31
N VAL A 58 10.68 -0.96 18.46
CA VAL A 58 10.53 -0.10 19.65
C VAL A 58 9.17 -0.35 20.30
N HIS A 59 8.99 0.09 21.54
CA HIS A 59 7.84 -0.32 22.35
C HIS A 59 6.77 0.76 22.52
N TYR A 60 7.11 2.04 22.32
CA TYR A 60 6.18 3.16 22.46
C TYR A 60 6.60 4.34 21.57
N PHE A 61 5.68 5.31 21.39
CA PHE A 61 5.86 6.43 20.47
C PHE A 61 7.10 7.27 20.77
N ASP A 62 7.31 7.68 22.02
CA ASP A 62 8.46 8.53 22.35
C ASP A 62 9.81 7.81 22.10
N GLU A 63 9.86 6.48 22.21
CA GLU A 63 11.04 5.70 21.82
C GLU A 63 11.27 5.72 20.30
N LEU A 64 10.19 5.64 19.51
CA LEU A 64 10.24 5.75 18.05
C LEU A 64 10.79 7.12 17.59
N VAL A 65 10.39 8.18 18.29
CA VAL A 65 10.85 9.56 18.05
C VAL A 65 12.30 9.75 18.48
N ALA A 66 12.66 9.31 19.70
CA ALA A 66 13.96 9.57 20.28
C ALA A 66 15.08 8.66 19.74
N THR A 67 14.75 7.51 19.15
CA THR A 67 15.75 6.58 18.61
C THR A 67 16.38 7.16 17.33
N PRO A 68 17.71 7.39 17.30
CA PRO A 68 18.39 7.89 16.11
C PRO A 68 18.67 6.77 15.10
N PHE A 69 18.72 7.11 13.82
CA PHE A 69 19.25 6.23 12.79
C PHE A 69 20.78 6.16 12.87
N THR A 70 21.30 5.02 13.30
CA THR A 70 22.74 4.79 13.54
C THR A 70 23.08 3.33 13.26
N ASP A 71 24.37 3.00 13.11
CA ASP A 71 24.85 1.62 12.96
C ASP A 71 24.17 0.81 11.83
N GLY A 72 23.78 1.50 10.76
CA GLY A 72 23.09 0.92 9.60
C GLY A 72 21.59 0.66 9.78
N MET A 73 21.03 0.96 10.96
CA MET A 73 19.61 0.88 11.27
C MET A 73 18.86 2.03 10.60
N ASN A 74 18.01 1.69 9.63
CA ASN A 74 17.31 2.65 8.77
C ASN A 74 15.79 2.51 8.79
N ALA A 75 15.26 1.60 9.61
CA ALA A 75 13.83 1.43 9.81
C ALA A 75 13.52 1.14 11.28
N LEU A 76 12.60 1.93 11.84
CA LEU A 76 12.11 1.76 13.21
C LEU A 76 10.64 1.39 13.15
N CYS A 77 10.27 0.31 13.83
CA CYS A 77 8.89 -0.19 13.87
C CYS A 77 8.36 -0.13 15.29
N TRP A 78 7.27 0.60 15.50
CA TRP A 78 6.44 0.46 16.69
C TRP A 78 5.24 -0.45 16.36
N PRO A 79 5.29 -1.74 16.72
CA PRO A 79 4.20 -2.65 16.47
C PRO A 79 3.05 -2.39 17.42
N ARG A 80 1.83 -2.39 16.89
CA ARG A 80 0.62 -2.07 17.67
C ARG A 80 -0.53 -3.00 17.29
N ALA A 81 -1.25 -3.46 18.30
CA ALA A 81 -2.58 -4.03 18.11
C ALA A 81 -3.60 -2.89 18.27
N LEU A 82 -4.17 -2.43 17.15
CA LEU A 82 -5.14 -1.34 17.16
C LEU A 82 -6.56 -1.90 17.22
N ASP A 83 -7.35 -1.38 18.15
CA ASP A 83 -8.78 -1.68 18.24
C ASP A 83 -9.57 -0.86 17.22
N GLY A 84 -10.72 -1.41 16.81
CA GLY A 84 -11.66 -0.76 15.90
C GLY A 84 -11.85 -1.48 14.56
N ASP A 85 -12.80 -1.00 13.77
CA ASP A 85 -13.09 -1.51 12.43
C ASP A 85 -12.69 -0.47 11.37
N PHE A 86 -11.41 -0.48 11.00
CA PHE A 86 -10.87 0.35 9.92
C PHE A 86 -11.50 0.02 8.55
N GLY A 87 -11.94 -1.23 8.36
CA GLY A 87 -12.64 -1.64 7.14
C GLY A 87 -14.03 -1.03 7.05
N GLU A 88 -14.73 -0.84 8.18
CA GLU A 88 -16.00 -0.09 8.21
C GLU A 88 -15.78 1.34 7.75
N VAL A 89 -14.72 2.00 8.23
CA VAL A 89 -14.38 3.37 7.80
C VAL A 89 -14.21 3.42 6.28
N VAL A 90 -13.41 2.52 5.70
CA VAL A 90 -13.24 2.44 4.24
C VAL A 90 -14.56 2.23 3.50
N ARG A 91 -15.41 1.30 3.97
CA ARG A 91 -16.72 1.05 3.35
C ARG A 91 -17.67 2.25 3.43
N ARG A 92 -17.58 3.05 4.50
CA ARG A 92 -18.45 4.22 4.75
C ARG A 92 -17.98 5.50 4.09
N LEU A 93 -16.75 5.54 3.58
CA LEU A 93 -16.24 6.73 2.89
C LEU A 93 -16.97 7.01 1.56
N GLU A 94 -17.72 6.04 0.99
CA GLU A 94 -18.57 6.20 -0.20
C GLU A 94 -17.93 7.12 -1.26
N VAL A 95 -16.71 6.80 -1.67
CA VAL A 95 -16.02 7.60 -2.70
C VAL A 95 -16.70 7.33 -4.04
N GLU A 96 -17.32 8.37 -4.62
CA GLU A 96 -17.85 8.32 -5.97
C GLU A 96 -16.75 7.86 -6.94
N ASN A 97 -17.00 6.77 -7.65
CA ASN A 97 -16.14 6.10 -8.62
C ASN A 97 -14.90 5.35 -8.09
N GLY A 98 -14.51 5.48 -6.82
CA GLY A 98 -13.53 4.58 -6.18
C GLY A 98 -12.22 4.38 -6.96
N GLU A 99 -11.66 5.45 -7.53
CA GLU A 99 -10.43 5.44 -8.32
C GLU A 99 -9.39 6.40 -7.72
N GLY A 100 -8.11 6.06 -7.87
CA GLY A 100 -7.00 6.93 -7.46
C GLY A 100 -6.76 7.01 -5.94
N ILE A 101 -6.29 8.17 -5.50
CA ILE A 101 -5.94 8.47 -4.10
C ILE A 101 -6.91 9.53 -3.58
N VAL A 102 -7.55 9.25 -2.45
CA VAL A 102 -8.46 10.18 -1.78
C VAL A 102 -7.88 10.57 -0.43
N THR A 103 -7.46 11.82 -0.30
CA THR A 103 -7.07 12.40 0.98
C THR A 103 -8.30 12.55 1.88
N LEU A 104 -8.15 12.16 3.15
CA LEU A 104 -9.21 12.11 4.13
C LEU A 104 -9.07 13.25 5.14
N GLU A 105 -9.91 14.26 4.97
CA GLU A 105 -10.01 15.38 5.91
C GLU A 105 -10.59 14.94 7.26
N GLU A 106 -10.16 15.58 8.34
CA GLU A 106 -10.60 15.23 9.69
C GLU A 106 -12.09 15.43 9.91
N GLU A 107 -12.64 16.52 9.41
CA GLU A 107 -14.07 16.84 9.52
C GLU A 107 -14.90 15.73 8.89
N ARG A 108 -14.46 15.24 7.73
CA ARG A 108 -15.10 14.13 7.04
C ARG A 108 -15.05 12.86 7.88
N LEU A 109 -13.89 12.49 8.42
CA LEU A 109 -13.74 11.33 9.30
C LEU A 109 -14.65 11.41 10.53
N ARG A 110 -14.72 12.59 11.16
CA ARG A 110 -15.55 12.82 12.36
C ARG A 110 -17.05 12.76 12.06
N SER A 111 -17.47 13.12 10.85
CA SER A 111 -18.87 13.07 10.42
C SER A 111 -19.36 11.70 9.98
N LEU A 112 -18.47 10.70 9.82
CA LEU A 112 -18.88 9.37 9.35
C LEU A 112 -19.85 8.70 10.32
N GLU A 113 -20.99 8.26 9.79
CA GLU A 113 -21.95 7.44 10.53
C GLU A 113 -21.45 6.00 10.64
N VAL A 114 -20.62 5.73 11.63
CA VAL A 114 -20.02 4.42 11.87
C VAL A 114 -20.43 3.83 13.22
N SER A 115 -20.24 2.52 13.38
CA SER A 115 -20.43 1.81 14.64
C SER A 115 -19.48 2.30 15.74
N ALA A 116 -19.63 1.76 16.96
CA ALA A 116 -18.68 2.03 18.04
C ALA A 116 -17.25 1.62 17.66
N ALA A 117 -17.07 0.48 16.98
CA ALA A 117 -15.77 0.01 16.52
C ALA A 117 -15.20 0.92 15.41
N GLY A 118 -16.04 1.40 14.49
CA GLY A 118 -15.60 2.37 13.49
C GLY A 118 -15.20 3.72 14.12
N ARG A 119 -15.91 4.19 15.15
CA ARG A 119 -15.51 5.39 15.91
C ARG A 119 -14.17 5.23 16.61
N MET A 120 -13.86 4.03 17.13
CA MET A 120 -12.53 3.74 17.69
C MET A 120 -11.44 3.82 16.61
N ALA A 121 -11.68 3.24 15.42
CA ALA A 121 -10.76 3.33 14.29
C ALA A 121 -10.51 4.78 13.86
N VAL A 122 -11.57 5.58 13.72
CA VAL A 122 -11.47 7.03 13.44
C VAL A 122 -10.64 7.74 14.52
N GLY A 123 -10.94 7.50 15.80
CA GLY A 123 -10.21 8.09 16.91
C GLY A 123 -8.71 7.75 16.89
N GLN A 124 -8.35 6.52 16.54
CA GLN A 124 -6.96 6.09 16.42
C GLN A 124 -6.21 6.82 15.30
N MET A 125 -6.81 6.96 14.11
CA MET A 125 -6.19 7.67 12.99
C MET A 125 -6.01 9.16 13.27
N LEU A 126 -7.02 9.80 13.88
CA LEU A 126 -6.94 11.21 14.28
C LEU A 126 -5.87 11.44 15.36
N ALA A 127 -5.73 10.50 16.30
CA ALA A 127 -4.67 10.56 17.30
C ALA A 127 -3.27 10.43 16.68
N ASP A 128 -3.11 9.56 15.67
CA ASP A 128 -1.83 9.41 14.97
C ASP A 128 -1.50 10.63 14.10
N LEU A 129 -2.49 11.25 13.43
CA LEU A 129 -2.32 12.55 12.74
C LEU A 129 -1.83 13.63 13.71
N GLN A 130 -2.48 13.76 14.88
CA GLN A 130 -2.09 14.77 15.86
C GLN A 130 -0.67 14.52 16.40
N ARG A 131 -0.33 13.27 16.73
CA ARG A 131 1.00 12.90 17.22
C ARG A 131 2.12 13.30 16.27
N LEU A 132 1.92 13.12 14.95
CA LEU A 132 2.93 13.51 13.97
C LEU A 132 2.99 15.03 13.77
N ARG A 133 1.86 15.73 13.81
CA ARG A 133 1.85 17.21 13.77
C ARG A 133 2.52 17.83 14.99
N ASP A 134 2.39 17.22 16.16
CA ASP A 134 3.09 17.64 17.38
C ASP A 134 4.63 17.50 17.25
N LEU A 135 5.12 16.79 16.22
CA LEU A 135 6.53 16.69 15.83
C LEU A 135 6.88 17.58 14.62
N ASP A 136 6.05 18.58 14.30
CA ASP A 136 6.20 19.44 13.12
C ASP A 136 6.26 18.66 11.80
N ARG A 137 5.57 17.52 11.73
CA ARG A 137 5.37 16.75 10.50
C ARG A 137 4.07 17.16 9.80
N GLU A 138 3.97 16.82 8.52
CA GLU A 138 2.81 17.13 7.66
C GLU A 138 2.06 15.85 7.25
N PRO A 139 1.48 15.09 8.21
CA PRO A 139 0.90 13.80 7.91
C PRO A 139 -0.40 13.93 7.12
N VAL A 140 -0.58 13.03 6.16
CA VAL A 140 -1.81 12.86 5.39
C VAL A 140 -2.39 11.47 5.61
N LEU A 141 -3.71 11.38 5.66
CA LEU A 141 -4.43 10.12 5.67
C LEU A 141 -5.09 9.91 4.31
N ASN A 142 -4.79 8.80 3.65
CA ASN A 142 -5.24 8.50 2.30
C ASN A 142 -6.03 7.19 2.27
N CYS A 143 -7.15 7.18 1.54
CA CYS A 143 -7.79 5.97 1.04
C CYS A 143 -7.39 5.79 -0.44
N ILE A 144 -6.63 4.75 -0.73
CA ILE A 144 -6.00 4.51 -2.03
C ILE A 144 -6.69 3.33 -2.71
N TYR A 145 -7.37 3.61 -3.80
CA TYR A 145 -8.02 2.62 -4.67
C TYR A 145 -7.12 2.18 -5.82
N GLY A 146 -6.09 2.97 -6.11
CA GLY A 146 -5.08 2.67 -7.11
C GLY A 146 -4.09 3.82 -7.17
N TYR A 147 -2.85 3.50 -7.55
CA TYR A 147 -1.87 4.52 -7.90
C TYR A 147 -1.88 4.72 -9.41
N PRO A 148 -1.66 5.96 -9.89
CA PRO A 148 -1.24 6.18 -11.26
C PRO A 148 -0.05 5.27 -11.58
N ARG A 149 -0.04 4.69 -12.77
CA ARG A 149 1.11 3.95 -13.29
C ARG A 149 1.78 4.78 -14.37
N ASP A 150 3.08 4.59 -14.50
CA ASP A 150 3.81 5.11 -15.65
C ASP A 150 3.28 4.40 -16.91
N GLU A 151 2.59 5.12 -17.79
CA GLU A 151 2.05 4.54 -19.04
C GLU A 151 3.19 4.12 -19.98
N GLU A 152 4.31 4.85 -19.93
CA GLU A 152 5.53 4.59 -20.70
C GLU A 152 6.77 4.77 -19.77
N PRO A 153 7.08 3.79 -18.90
CA PRO A 153 8.09 3.95 -17.83
C PRO A 153 9.53 4.12 -18.31
N GLY A 154 9.80 4.06 -19.63
CA GLY A 154 11.16 4.05 -20.15
C GLY A 154 12.01 2.92 -19.56
N PRO A 155 13.32 3.13 -19.30
CA PRO A 155 14.21 2.09 -18.79
C PRO A 155 14.06 1.80 -17.29
N VAL A 156 13.41 2.71 -16.53
CA VAL A 156 13.24 2.62 -15.08
C VAL A 156 11.84 3.10 -14.72
N ALA A 157 10.99 2.19 -14.24
CA ALA A 157 9.71 2.58 -13.64
C ALA A 157 9.94 3.38 -12.36
N THR A 158 9.35 4.56 -12.31
CA THR A 158 9.48 5.54 -11.22
C THR A 158 8.25 5.60 -10.32
N ASP A 159 7.20 4.85 -10.67
CA ASP A 159 6.02 4.73 -9.82
C ASP A 159 6.29 4.04 -8.48
N VAL A 160 5.35 4.20 -7.55
CA VAL A 160 5.44 3.69 -6.17
C VAL A 160 5.42 2.17 -6.05
N PHE A 161 5.13 1.42 -7.12
CA PHE A 161 5.21 -0.05 -7.11
C PHE A 161 6.63 -0.55 -7.35
N SER A 162 7.50 0.30 -7.90
CA SER A 162 8.94 0.09 -7.96
C SER A 162 9.52 0.20 -6.53
N PHE A 163 10.45 -0.67 -6.16
CA PHE A 163 11.19 -0.48 -4.91
C PHE A 163 11.98 0.81 -5.01
N HIS A 164 11.79 1.71 -4.05
CA HIS A 164 12.40 3.02 -4.03
C HIS A 164 12.89 3.39 -2.62
N ALA A 165 13.74 4.40 -2.59
CA ALA A 165 14.03 5.19 -1.41
C ALA A 165 13.37 6.56 -1.58
N ASP A 166 12.69 7.06 -0.55
CA ASP A 166 12.32 8.47 -0.50
C ASP A 166 13.59 9.31 -0.37
N SER A 167 13.54 10.57 -0.80
CA SER A 167 14.66 11.50 -0.69
C SER A 167 14.21 12.88 -0.21
N ALA A 168 15.17 13.62 0.36
CA ALA A 168 14.97 14.99 0.80
C ALA A 168 16.28 15.79 0.67
N PRO A 169 16.20 17.11 0.40
CA PRO A 169 17.39 17.97 0.36
C PRO A 169 17.96 18.28 1.75
N VAL A 170 17.19 17.99 2.81
CA VAL A 170 17.53 18.26 4.22
C VAL A 170 17.20 17.03 5.06
N GLU A 171 17.63 17.04 6.33
CA GLU A 171 17.32 15.95 7.27
C GLU A 171 15.80 15.73 7.38
N ALA A 172 15.37 14.53 7.02
CA ALA A 172 13.98 14.11 7.04
C ALA A 172 13.88 12.59 7.28
N ASP A 173 12.66 12.14 7.53
CA ASP A 173 12.29 10.73 7.64
C ASP A 173 10.84 10.55 7.19
N THR A 174 10.53 9.38 6.64
CA THR A 174 9.17 9.04 6.23
C THR A 174 8.49 8.28 7.37
N TRP A 175 7.26 8.68 7.67
CA TRP A 175 6.40 7.99 8.63
C TRP A 175 5.27 7.30 7.92
N LEU A 176 4.95 6.07 8.29
CA LEU A 176 3.90 5.31 7.60
C LEU A 176 3.18 4.32 8.51
N CYS A 177 1.86 4.19 8.31
CA CYS A 177 1.02 3.21 8.97
C CYS A 177 -0.15 2.81 8.06
N THR A 178 -0.21 1.54 7.66
CA THR A 178 -1.39 1.00 6.95
C THR A 178 -2.40 0.51 7.99
N TYR A 179 -3.61 1.05 7.97
CA TYR A 179 -4.70 0.64 8.87
C TYR A 179 -5.61 -0.43 8.27
N TYR A 180 -5.77 -0.43 6.94
CA TYR A 180 -6.60 -1.38 6.21
C TYR A 180 -6.11 -1.54 4.77
N GLY A 181 -6.43 -2.67 4.13
CA GLY A 181 -5.95 -3.01 2.79
C GLY A 181 -4.48 -3.42 2.74
N PRO A 182 -3.91 -3.69 1.56
CA PRO A 182 -2.54 -4.19 1.44
C PRO A 182 -1.49 -3.23 2.08
N PRO A 183 -0.59 -3.71 2.96
CA PRO A 183 0.46 -2.88 3.57
C PRO A 183 1.65 -2.65 2.64
N SER A 184 2.43 -1.58 2.89
CA SER A 184 3.74 -1.40 2.23
C SER A 184 4.66 -2.59 2.48
N GLU A 185 5.60 -2.76 1.56
CA GLU A 185 6.65 -3.78 1.65
C GLU A 185 8.01 -3.10 1.73
N GLY A 186 8.87 -3.61 2.61
CA GLY A 186 10.29 -3.28 2.64
C GLY A 186 11.12 -4.34 1.91
N LEU A 187 12.29 -3.93 1.42
CA LEU A 187 13.31 -4.80 0.85
C LEU A 187 14.61 -4.63 1.63
N ARG A 188 15.36 -5.73 1.82
CA ARG A 188 16.67 -5.64 2.48
C ARG A 188 17.62 -4.84 1.59
N ASN A 189 18.37 -3.91 2.16
CA ASN A 189 19.37 -3.16 1.37
C ASN A 189 20.39 -4.09 0.70
N GLU A 190 20.74 -5.22 1.32
CA GLU A 190 21.64 -6.24 0.76
C GLU A 190 21.01 -7.06 -0.37
N GLU A 191 19.68 -6.98 -0.54
CA GLU A 191 18.91 -7.65 -1.59
C GLU A 191 18.42 -6.67 -2.68
N ALA A 192 18.86 -5.42 -2.61
CA ALA A 192 18.48 -4.34 -3.52
C ALA A 192 19.68 -3.88 -4.34
N LEU A 193 19.49 -3.74 -5.66
CA LEU A 193 20.47 -3.15 -6.57
C LEU A 193 19.85 -1.90 -7.20
N ARG A 194 20.51 -0.74 -7.10
CA ARG A 194 20.02 0.47 -7.76
C ARG A 194 19.91 0.23 -9.25
N ARG A 195 18.81 0.67 -9.86
CA ARG A 195 18.56 0.45 -11.29
C ARG A 195 19.58 1.17 -12.16
N VAL A 196 20.01 2.35 -11.75
CA VAL A 196 21.06 3.12 -12.43
C VAL A 196 22.43 2.45 -12.40
N ASP A 197 22.67 1.49 -11.50
CA ASP A 197 23.93 0.74 -11.42
C ASP A 197 23.92 -0.54 -12.27
N ILE A 198 22.76 -0.91 -12.85
CA ILE A 198 22.65 -2.05 -13.76
C ILE A 198 23.22 -1.64 -15.13
N PRO A 199 24.24 -2.34 -15.69
CA PRO A 199 24.94 -1.90 -16.90
C PRO A 199 24.02 -1.62 -18.09
N GLU A 200 23.04 -2.49 -18.35
CA GLU A 200 22.11 -2.34 -19.47
C GLU A 200 21.17 -1.15 -19.27
N THR A 201 20.65 -0.97 -18.05
CA THR A 201 19.81 0.18 -17.70
C THR A 201 20.58 1.48 -17.80
N ARG A 202 21.82 1.49 -17.30
CA ARG A 202 22.70 2.66 -17.31
C ARG A 202 23.06 3.10 -18.72
N ALA A 203 23.38 2.15 -19.61
CA ALA A 203 23.66 2.44 -21.01
C ALA A 203 22.44 3.04 -21.74
N GLU A 204 21.24 2.55 -21.44
CA GLU A 204 20.01 3.08 -22.03
C GLU A 204 19.67 4.49 -21.49
N LEU A 205 19.85 4.71 -20.19
CA LEU A 205 19.70 6.04 -19.58
C LEU A 205 20.68 7.05 -20.17
N LEU A 206 21.95 6.68 -20.34
CA LEU A 206 22.95 7.54 -20.97
C LEU A 206 22.60 7.85 -22.44
N ARG A 207 22.07 6.86 -23.17
CA ARG A 207 21.58 7.05 -24.54
C ARG A 207 20.40 8.04 -24.61
N LEU A 208 19.49 8.00 -23.63
CA LEU A 208 18.36 8.93 -23.55
C LEU A 208 18.82 10.34 -23.17
N PHE A 209 19.80 10.48 -22.29
CA PHE A 209 20.40 11.76 -21.93
C PHE A 209 21.11 12.41 -23.13
N GLY A 210 21.82 11.62 -23.95
CA GLY A 210 22.46 12.10 -25.18
C GLY A 210 23.75 12.90 -24.98
N GLY A 211 24.31 12.88 -23.77
CA GLY A 211 25.56 13.52 -23.39
C GLY A 211 26.63 12.53 -22.90
N GLU A 212 27.66 13.07 -22.26
CA GLU A 212 28.70 12.29 -21.59
C GLU A 212 28.26 11.90 -20.18
N GLU A 213 28.94 10.91 -19.60
CA GLU A 213 28.68 10.45 -18.25
C GLU A 213 29.41 11.32 -17.23
N ASP A 214 28.85 12.49 -16.93
CA ASP A 214 29.42 13.50 -16.05
C ASP A 214 28.43 13.96 -14.95
N GLU A 215 28.72 15.08 -14.30
CA GLU A 215 27.88 15.67 -13.27
C GLU A 215 26.48 16.04 -13.79
N ALA A 216 26.36 16.47 -15.06
CA ALA A 216 25.07 16.80 -15.66
C ALA A 216 24.22 15.54 -15.89
N PHE A 217 24.85 14.40 -16.20
CA PHE A 217 24.13 13.12 -16.24
C PHE A 217 23.61 12.72 -14.85
N ALA A 218 24.42 12.91 -13.79
CA ALA A 218 23.99 12.61 -12.42
C ALA A 218 22.83 13.51 -11.97
N GLU A 219 22.88 14.81 -12.28
CA GLU A 219 21.77 15.75 -12.03
C GLU A 219 20.50 15.32 -12.78
N TRP A 220 20.62 14.99 -14.06
CA TRP A 220 19.51 14.51 -14.87
C TRP A 220 18.86 13.24 -14.30
N LEU A 221 19.65 12.28 -13.83
CA LEU A 221 19.12 11.08 -13.17
C LEU A 221 18.30 11.42 -11.92
N SER A 222 18.78 12.38 -11.12
CA SER A 222 18.11 12.84 -9.90
C SER A 222 16.82 13.60 -10.20
N GLU A 223 16.83 14.50 -11.19
CA GLU A 223 15.64 15.24 -11.65
C GLU A 223 14.51 14.31 -12.12
N HIS A 224 14.88 13.14 -12.69
CA HIS A 224 13.96 12.12 -13.15
C HIS A 224 13.72 11.00 -12.11
N CYS A 225 14.27 11.15 -10.90
CA CYS A 225 14.21 10.20 -9.80
C CYS A 225 14.79 8.80 -10.11
N TYR A 226 15.45 8.58 -11.25
CA TYR A 226 15.90 7.24 -11.67
C TYR A 226 16.87 6.60 -10.68
N ASP A 227 17.63 7.43 -9.99
CA ASP A 227 18.69 7.06 -9.06
C ASP A 227 18.16 6.64 -7.67
N LEU A 228 16.85 6.79 -7.43
CA LEU A 228 16.13 6.39 -6.22
C LEU A 228 15.47 5.00 -6.32
N HIS A 229 15.48 4.37 -7.49
CA HIS A 229 14.81 3.07 -7.71
C HIS A 229 15.75 1.88 -7.69
N TYR A 230 15.24 0.76 -7.18
CA TYR A 230 15.96 -0.46 -6.93
C TYR A 230 15.28 -1.65 -7.61
N ALA A 231 16.09 -2.55 -8.16
CA ALA A 231 15.68 -3.88 -8.57
C ALA A 231 15.95 -4.87 -7.43
N PRO A 232 14.99 -5.76 -7.09
CA PRO A 232 15.27 -6.86 -6.18
C PRO A 232 16.23 -7.86 -6.85
N LEU A 233 17.20 -8.37 -6.09
CA LEU A 233 18.03 -9.49 -6.52
C LEU A 233 17.18 -10.76 -6.73
N PRO A 234 17.62 -11.76 -7.53
CA PRO A 234 16.80 -12.93 -7.89
C PRO A 234 16.19 -13.74 -6.73
N ASN A 235 16.78 -13.67 -5.53
CA ASN A 235 16.30 -14.37 -4.33
C ASN A 235 15.89 -13.42 -3.20
N ALA A 236 15.66 -12.15 -3.53
CA ALA A 236 15.20 -11.13 -2.59
C ALA A 236 13.93 -11.57 -1.86
N ARG A 237 13.82 -11.20 -0.58
CA ARG A 237 12.68 -11.53 0.27
C ARG A 237 12.10 -10.25 0.83
N PRO A 238 11.18 -9.60 0.08
CA PRO A 238 10.40 -8.50 0.62
C PRO A 238 9.70 -8.90 1.92
N PHE A 239 9.56 -7.96 2.83
CA PHE A 239 8.85 -8.15 4.09
C PHE A 239 7.75 -7.11 4.24
N SER A 240 6.64 -7.52 4.82
CA SER A 240 5.50 -6.63 5.02
C SER A 240 5.75 -5.67 6.18
N PHE A 241 5.35 -4.42 6.04
CA PHE A 241 5.27 -3.47 7.14
C PHE A 241 4.07 -3.73 8.08
N GLY A 242 3.13 -4.59 7.67
CA GLY A 242 1.98 -5.01 8.48
C GLY A 242 0.93 -3.91 8.72
N HIS A 243 -0.15 -4.30 9.39
CA HIS A 243 -1.24 -3.39 9.75
C HIS A 243 -1.05 -2.79 11.14
N GLY A 244 -1.38 -1.51 11.29
CA GLY A 244 -1.36 -0.80 12.58
C GLY A 244 0.01 -0.50 13.14
N ASN A 245 1.08 -1.07 12.58
CA ASN A 245 2.45 -0.75 12.93
C ASN A 245 2.78 0.66 12.43
N LEU A 246 3.28 1.52 13.34
CA LEU A 246 3.80 2.82 12.94
C LEU A 246 5.30 2.69 12.66
N TRP A 247 5.68 3.02 11.43
CA TRP A 247 7.06 2.98 10.98
C TRP A 247 7.61 4.38 10.82
N ARG A 248 8.89 4.53 11.16
CA ARG A 248 9.73 5.67 10.82
C ARG A 248 10.92 5.12 10.04
N ILE A 249 11.10 5.55 8.81
CA ILE A 249 12.12 5.04 7.90
C ILE A 249 13.03 6.15 7.40
N ALA A 250 14.32 5.83 7.23
CA ALA A 250 15.31 6.79 6.76
C ALA A 250 15.13 7.05 5.26
N VAL A 251 15.24 8.32 4.88
CA VAL A 251 15.25 8.77 3.49
C VAL A 251 16.67 9.06 3.03
N ASP A 252 16.86 9.19 1.72
CA ASP A 252 18.11 9.64 1.14
C ASP A 252 18.23 11.16 1.28
N TRP A 253 19.18 11.61 2.08
CA TRP A 253 19.51 13.03 2.22
C TRP A 253 21.03 13.17 2.46
N PRO A 254 21.66 14.29 2.06
CA PRO A 254 23.13 14.38 1.99
C PRO A 254 23.93 14.08 3.27
N GLY A 255 23.33 14.24 4.45
CA GLY A 255 23.98 13.97 5.74
C GLY A 255 23.48 12.72 6.46
N SER A 256 22.70 11.86 5.79
CA SER A 256 22.18 10.63 6.42
C SER A 256 23.31 9.71 6.89
N ALA A 257 23.24 9.26 8.15
CA ALA A 257 24.24 8.37 8.75
C ALA A 257 24.06 6.89 8.35
N VAL A 258 22.95 6.56 7.69
CA VAL A 258 22.56 5.20 7.31
C VAL A 258 22.02 5.22 5.88
N PRO A 259 22.07 4.10 5.14
CA PRO A 259 21.43 4.05 3.83
C PRO A 259 19.91 4.17 3.96
N PRO A 260 19.22 4.71 2.95
CA PRO A 260 17.77 4.84 2.99
C PRO A 260 17.07 3.48 3.08
N CYS A 261 15.85 3.48 3.60
CA CYS A 261 15.01 2.30 3.62
C CYS A 261 14.40 2.07 2.23
N VAL A 262 14.70 0.91 1.64
CA VAL A 262 14.12 0.51 0.35
C VAL A 262 12.74 -0.09 0.59
N HIS A 263 11.72 0.51 0.01
CA HIS A 263 10.33 0.11 0.21
C HIS A 263 9.48 0.38 -1.04
N ARG A 264 8.22 -0.08 -1.01
CA ARG A 264 7.24 0.20 -2.08
C ARG A 264 5.81 0.15 -1.58
N ALA A 265 4.91 0.67 -2.39
CA ALA A 265 3.50 0.30 -2.32
C ALA A 265 3.30 -1.16 -2.79
N PRO A 266 2.38 -1.91 -2.16
CA PRO A 266 2.03 -3.25 -2.62
C PRO A 266 1.38 -3.16 -3.99
N ALA A 267 1.52 -4.22 -4.80
CA ALA A 267 0.77 -4.33 -6.03
C ALA A 267 -0.74 -4.35 -5.70
N HIS A 268 -1.51 -3.47 -6.32
CA HIS A 268 -2.97 -3.44 -6.15
C HIS A 268 -3.62 -4.43 -7.14
N SER A 269 -4.32 -5.44 -6.64
CA SER A 269 -5.21 -6.28 -7.44
C SER A 269 -6.62 -5.66 -7.49
N PRO A 270 -7.37 -5.77 -8.61
CA PRO A 270 -8.77 -5.32 -8.67
C PRO A 270 -9.69 -5.93 -7.59
N ASP A 271 -9.34 -7.12 -7.07
CA ASP A 271 -10.09 -7.82 -6.04
C ASP A 271 -9.67 -7.41 -4.61
N GLU A 272 -8.63 -6.60 -4.46
CA GLU A 272 -8.15 -6.15 -3.16
C GLU A 272 -8.93 -4.92 -2.65
N PRO A 273 -9.14 -4.83 -1.33
CA PRO A 273 -9.76 -3.65 -0.76
C PRO A 273 -8.84 -2.42 -0.88
N PRO A 274 -9.40 -1.21 -0.91
CA PRO A 274 -8.64 0.03 -0.86
C PRO A 274 -7.70 0.07 0.35
N ARG A 275 -6.53 0.66 0.15
CA ARG A 275 -5.52 0.83 1.19
C ARG A 275 -5.78 2.11 1.97
N LEU A 276 -5.98 1.98 3.29
CA LEU A 276 -6.07 3.10 4.22
C LEU A 276 -4.70 3.33 4.85
N LEU A 277 -4.05 4.43 4.49
CA LEU A 277 -2.65 4.72 4.81
C LEU A 277 -2.52 6.09 5.46
N LEU A 278 -1.82 6.18 6.59
CA LEU A 278 -1.22 7.43 7.05
C LEU A 278 0.23 7.47 6.57
N ILE A 279 0.64 8.60 5.98
CA ILE A 279 2.01 8.86 5.56
C ILE A 279 2.40 10.31 5.88
N SER A 280 3.66 10.55 6.24
CA SER A 280 4.26 11.88 6.40
C SER A 280 5.69 11.90 5.93
#